data_AF-A0AB35FQF3-F1
#
_entry.id   AF-A0AB35FQF3-F1
#
_cell.length_a   1.000
_cell.length_b   1.000
_cell.length_c   1.000
_cell.angle_alpha   90.00
_cell.angle_beta   90.00
_cell.angle_gamma   90.00
#
_symmetry.space_group_name_H-M   'P 1'
#
loop_
_entity.id
_entity.type
_entity.pdbx_description
1 polymer ?
#
loop_
_entity_poly.entity_id
_entity_poly.type
_entity_poly.pdbx_seq_one_letter_code
_entity_poly.pdbx_strand_id
1 'polypeptide(L)'
;MERTLQKQIEEHDYQLDDLDDLEEQTIFSPLDDAQIKIFKIGTIVFYLVAYFYTAILVQLKTIYSLPVTIGLLLSTEFLIKKLHTTSIPLKEGAKKLETRVFFTLTIAQAMALSIWGAHQQLDFFQFLAIHLSFVFYVLSRTGWLSQGRLGIMVWFDMVQAFYTLPFKNFMASCIVFLHEEENSEETNDGYSKNFQHFVILIGSLLASGVLVYFVWTQLSQVSGNFANLFLQLSDFSQAFFDSLFSKIDIATILAQLFLAIPVSLYLYGLIVGSLLSERTSTFNYQVFQEKVQPLRAIPNFAAYIVIGSLLLTYILFFTTGLSELGNLLSAGTVTEAISPQSASSIAVTGFWQLVRVSLLNFAVLGAFYLISKKPLWDQIGTRLATTLLFIFATLLTLLAGWKLFGVYIYLYGPTPLRLLSGWFVLVLLVWCLLILIRLYKPIQAIRIGILYAMISFTILCYLYPFLLK
;
A
#
# COMPACT_ATOMS: atom_id res chain seq x y z
N MET A 1 51.56 -10.23 -45.35
CA MET A 1 50.09 -10.20 -45.55
C MET A 1 49.41 -11.16 -44.59
N GLU A 2 49.78 -12.46 -44.57
CA GLU A 2 49.27 -13.44 -43.57
C GLU A 2 49.47 -13.04 -42.11
N ARG A 3 50.69 -12.62 -41.71
CA ARG A 3 50.96 -12.19 -40.32
C ARG A 3 50.18 -10.94 -39.88
N THR A 4 49.74 -10.12 -40.83
CA THR A 4 48.97 -8.91 -40.54
C THR A 4 47.50 -9.24 -40.35
N LEU A 5 46.99 -10.21 -41.12
CA LEU A 5 45.63 -10.74 -40.98
C LEU A 5 45.47 -11.50 -39.66
N GLN A 6 46.46 -12.29 -39.28
CA GLN A 6 46.43 -13.09 -38.05
C GLN A 6 46.43 -12.23 -36.78
N LYS A 7 47.17 -11.12 -36.79
CA LYS A 7 47.12 -10.12 -35.71
C LYS A 7 45.78 -9.39 -35.62
N GLN A 8 45.14 -9.10 -36.75
CA GLN A 8 43.82 -8.47 -36.75
C GLN A 8 42.72 -9.43 -36.28
N ILE A 9 42.87 -10.73 -36.51
CA ILE A 9 41.96 -11.75 -35.97
C ILE A 9 42.17 -11.89 -34.46
N GLU A 10 43.42 -11.96 -33.97
CA GLU A 10 43.70 -12.00 -32.52
C GLU A 10 43.26 -10.71 -31.80
N GLU A 11 43.45 -9.52 -32.38
CA GLU A 11 42.93 -8.27 -31.81
C GLU A 11 41.39 -8.18 -31.85
N HIS A 12 40.73 -8.82 -32.82
CA HIS A 12 39.28 -8.86 -32.89
C HIS A 12 38.67 -9.88 -31.93
N ASP A 13 39.31 -11.04 -31.74
CA ASP A 13 38.93 -12.03 -30.72
C ASP A 13 39.13 -11.46 -29.31
N TYR A 14 40.24 -10.76 -29.04
CA TYR A 14 40.44 -10.09 -27.75
C TYR A 14 39.41 -8.99 -27.48
N GLN A 15 38.98 -8.27 -28.51
CA GLN A 15 37.91 -7.27 -28.37
C GLN A 15 36.51 -7.88 -28.25
N LEU A 16 36.29 -9.09 -28.77
CA LEU A 16 35.04 -9.83 -28.56
C LEU A 16 34.97 -10.40 -27.14
N ASP A 17 36.05 -11.00 -26.62
CA ASP A 17 36.11 -11.53 -25.26
C ASP A 17 35.93 -10.41 -24.20
N ASP A 18 36.53 -9.24 -24.41
CA ASP A 18 36.34 -8.07 -23.52
C ASP A 18 34.91 -7.46 -23.64
N LEU A 19 34.18 -7.72 -24.73
CA LEU A 19 32.78 -7.31 -24.89
C LEU A 19 31.81 -8.33 -24.27
N ASP A 20 32.13 -9.63 -24.34
CA ASP A 20 31.38 -10.72 -23.71
C ASP A 20 31.51 -10.66 -22.16
N ASP A 21 32.67 -10.29 -21.63
CA ASP A 21 32.88 -10.05 -20.18
C ASP A 21 32.13 -8.80 -19.66
N LEU A 22 31.74 -7.88 -20.56
CA LEU A 22 30.88 -6.73 -20.25
C LEU A 22 29.38 -7.05 -20.39
N GLU A 23 29.01 -8.16 -21.04
CA GLU A 23 27.63 -8.42 -21.46
C GLU A 23 26.75 -9.20 -20.46
N GLU A 24 27.24 -9.79 -19.36
CA GLU A 24 26.34 -10.48 -18.41
C GLU A 24 26.62 -10.30 -16.91
N GLN A 25 26.90 -9.06 -16.46
CA GLN A 25 26.63 -8.73 -15.04
C GLN A 25 25.12 -8.64 -14.79
N THR A 26 24.47 -9.81 -14.73
CA THR A 26 23.06 -9.93 -14.35
C THR A 26 22.88 -9.56 -12.87
N ILE A 27 21.65 -9.22 -12.46
CA ILE A 27 21.32 -8.95 -11.05
C ILE A 27 21.60 -10.15 -10.11
N PHE A 28 21.80 -11.33 -10.68
CA PHE A 28 22.08 -12.57 -9.95
C PHE A 28 23.56 -12.95 -9.90
N SER A 29 24.45 -12.19 -10.56
CA SER A 29 25.90 -12.41 -10.52
C SER A 29 26.53 -12.48 -9.12
N PRO A 30 26.03 -11.81 -8.05
CA PRO A 30 26.61 -11.96 -6.72
C PRO A 30 26.13 -13.20 -5.96
N LEU A 31 25.30 -14.07 -6.57
CA LEU A 31 24.67 -15.21 -5.91
C LEU A 31 25.36 -16.55 -6.23
N ASP A 32 25.27 -17.50 -5.30
CA ASP A 32 25.70 -18.87 -5.52
C ASP A 32 24.63 -19.71 -6.26
N ASP A 33 25.01 -20.87 -6.82
CA ASP A 33 24.10 -21.77 -7.54
C ASP A 33 22.89 -22.22 -6.70
N ALA A 34 23.07 -22.41 -5.40
CA ALA A 34 22.01 -22.83 -4.50
C ALA A 34 20.96 -21.71 -4.30
N GLN A 35 21.40 -20.46 -4.26
CA GLN A 35 20.57 -19.26 -4.23
C GLN A 35 19.86 -19.07 -5.57
N ILE A 36 20.55 -19.22 -6.69
CA ILE A 36 19.94 -19.16 -8.02
C ILE A 36 18.81 -20.18 -8.15
N LYS A 37 19.00 -21.42 -7.66
CA LYS A 37 17.94 -22.44 -7.58
C LYS A 37 16.73 -21.98 -6.75
N ILE A 38 16.95 -21.29 -5.64
CA ILE A 38 15.84 -20.71 -4.85
C ILE A 38 15.11 -19.63 -5.63
N PHE A 39 15.82 -18.74 -6.33
CA PHE A 39 15.20 -17.68 -7.12
C PHE A 39 14.42 -18.25 -8.32
N LYS A 40 14.90 -19.34 -8.95
CA LYS A 40 14.17 -20.12 -9.97
C LYS A 40 12.86 -20.69 -9.40
N ILE A 41 12.90 -21.34 -8.23
CA ILE A 41 11.69 -21.85 -7.53
C ILE A 41 10.75 -20.68 -7.18
N GLY A 42 11.32 -19.57 -6.71
CA GLY A 42 10.59 -18.35 -6.40
C GLY A 42 9.76 -17.88 -7.59
N THR A 43 10.32 -17.87 -8.80
CA THR A 43 9.60 -17.46 -10.02
C THR A 43 8.33 -18.29 -10.24
N ILE A 44 8.40 -19.60 -10.05
CA ILE A 44 7.25 -20.51 -10.19
C ILE A 44 6.19 -20.19 -9.13
N VAL A 45 6.61 -20.00 -7.87
CA VAL A 45 5.70 -19.66 -6.77
C VAL A 45 5.02 -18.31 -7.00
N PHE A 46 5.76 -17.28 -7.42
CA PHE A 46 5.19 -15.97 -7.73
C PHE A 46 4.24 -16.00 -8.92
N TYR A 47 4.48 -16.84 -9.93
CA TYR A 47 3.54 -17.05 -11.02
C TYR A 47 2.22 -17.65 -10.53
N LEU A 48 2.27 -18.71 -9.71
CA LEU A 48 1.07 -19.33 -9.13
C LEU A 48 0.29 -18.34 -8.25
N VAL A 49 0.99 -17.56 -7.44
CA VAL A 49 0.37 -16.53 -6.60
C VAL A 49 -0.23 -15.41 -7.45
N ALA A 50 0.45 -14.98 -8.51
CA ALA A 50 -0.07 -13.97 -9.46
C ALA A 50 -1.31 -14.46 -10.21
N TYR A 51 -1.41 -15.76 -10.52
CA TYR A 51 -2.62 -16.34 -11.07
C TYR A 51 -3.81 -16.14 -10.13
N PHE A 52 -3.71 -16.54 -8.86
CA PHE A 52 -4.82 -16.30 -7.93
C PHE A 52 -5.06 -14.82 -7.65
N TYR A 53 -4.02 -14.00 -7.70
CA TYR A 53 -4.12 -12.55 -7.57
C TYR A 53 -4.94 -11.90 -8.69
N THR A 54 -4.70 -12.32 -9.94
CA THR A 54 -5.50 -11.84 -11.09
C THR A 54 -6.95 -12.29 -11.02
N ALA A 55 -7.24 -13.48 -10.47
CA ALA A 55 -8.62 -13.89 -10.16
C ALA A 55 -9.30 -12.96 -9.15
N ILE A 56 -8.59 -12.53 -8.11
CA ILE A 56 -9.14 -11.61 -7.10
C ILE A 56 -9.53 -10.27 -7.76
N LEU A 57 -8.65 -9.71 -8.61
CA LEU A 57 -8.85 -8.39 -9.20
C LEU A 57 -9.88 -8.38 -10.35
N VAL A 58 -9.82 -9.36 -11.25
CA VAL A 58 -10.64 -9.37 -12.47
C VAL A 58 -11.99 -10.03 -12.24
N GLN A 59 -12.02 -11.13 -11.48
CA GLN A 59 -13.24 -11.92 -11.24
C GLN A 59 -13.87 -11.60 -9.87
N LEU A 60 -13.32 -10.64 -9.11
CA LEU A 60 -13.78 -10.26 -7.77
C LEU A 60 -13.89 -11.46 -6.80
N LYS A 61 -13.10 -12.52 -7.02
CA LYS A 61 -13.04 -13.72 -6.16
C LYS A 61 -12.25 -13.43 -4.88
N THR A 62 -12.75 -12.49 -4.10
CA THR A 62 -12.14 -11.90 -2.89
C THR A 62 -11.93 -12.90 -1.76
N ILE A 63 -12.61 -14.05 -1.79
CA ILE A 63 -12.39 -15.16 -0.85
C ILE A 63 -10.91 -15.62 -0.84
N TYR A 64 -10.19 -15.49 -1.96
CA TYR A 64 -8.77 -15.86 -2.06
C TYR A 64 -7.80 -14.81 -1.52
N SER A 65 -8.28 -13.63 -1.12
CA SER A 65 -7.41 -12.50 -0.75
C SER A 65 -6.44 -12.86 0.37
N LEU A 66 -6.92 -13.49 1.44
CA LEU A 66 -6.12 -13.94 2.57
C LEU A 66 -5.07 -15.02 2.21
N PRO A 67 -5.42 -16.18 1.62
CA PRO A 67 -4.43 -17.19 1.27
C PRO A 67 -3.39 -16.69 0.25
N VAL A 68 -3.80 -15.87 -0.73
CA VAL A 68 -2.87 -15.27 -1.70
C VAL A 68 -1.90 -14.31 -1.02
N THR A 69 -2.40 -13.47 -0.11
CA THR A 69 -1.58 -12.52 0.65
C THR A 69 -0.60 -13.24 1.58
N ILE A 70 -1.04 -14.31 2.26
CA ILE A 70 -0.16 -15.15 3.07
C ILE A 70 0.92 -15.78 2.17
N GLY A 71 0.55 -16.28 1.00
CA GLY A 71 1.50 -16.81 0.00
C GLY A 71 2.55 -15.77 -0.41
N LEU A 72 2.14 -14.53 -0.71
CA LEU A 72 3.06 -13.43 -1.04
C LEU A 72 4.00 -13.11 0.12
N LEU A 73 3.48 -12.95 1.33
CA LEU A 73 4.28 -12.59 2.51
C LEU A 73 5.26 -13.70 2.87
N LEU A 74 4.84 -14.96 2.86
CA LEU A 74 5.70 -16.11 3.14
C LEU A 74 6.79 -16.27 2.08
N SER A 75 6.45 -16.11 0.79
CA SER A 75 7.44 -16.17 -0.30
C SER A 75 8.47 -15.05 -0.16
N THR A 76 8.01 -13.83 0.20
CA THR A 76 8.89 -12.68 0.44
C THR A 76 9.84 -12.92 1.62
N GLU A 77 9.32 -13.33 2.79
CA GLU A 77 10.16 -13.61 3.96
C GLU A 77 11.10 -14.82 3.74
N PHE A 78 10.66 -15.82 2.97
CA PHE A 78 11.51 -16.96 2.62
C PHE A 78 12.73 -16.51 1.80
N LEU A 79 12.53 -15.71 0.76
CA LEU A 79 13.63 -15.15 -0.04
C LEU A 79 14.56 -14.27 0.82
N ILE A 80 14.00 -13.39 1.65
CA ILE A 80 14.78 -12.53 2.54
C ILE A 80 15.66 -13.36 3.49
N LYS A 81 15.09 -14.38 4.14
CA LYS A 81 15.80 -15.20 5.13
C LYS A 81 16.93 -15.99 4.48
N LYS A 82 16.72 -16.50 3.26
CA LYS A 82 17.73 -17.24 2.52
C LYS A 82 18.89 -16.36 2.08
N LEU A 83 18.61 -15.12 1.68
CA LEU A 83 19.65 -14.15 1.33
C LEU A 83 20.45 -13.69 2.56
N HIS A 84 19.78 -13.41 3.68
CA HIS A 84 20.43 -12.97 4.92
C HIS A 84 21.36 -14.02 5.52
N THR A 85 21.07 -15.31 5.31
CA THR A 85 21.85 -16.41 5.92
C THR A 85 23.24 -16.54 5.28
N THR A 86 23.46 -15.99 4.09
CA THR A 86 24.52 -16.51 3.22
C THR A 86 25.63 -15.51 2.87
N SER A 87 25.40 -14.18 2.87
CA SER A 87 26.52 -13.25 2.56
C SER A 87 26.23 -11.76 2.69
N ILE A 88 24.98 -11.31 2.50
CA ILE A 88 24.68 -9.87 2.48
C ILE A 88 24.00 -9.48 3.79
N PRO A 89 24.65 -8.72 4.70
CA PRO A 89 23.92 -8.10 5.79
C PRO A 89 22.92 -7.15 5.14
N LEU A 90 21.63 -7.52 5.14
CA LEU A 90 20.57 -6.56 4.89
C LEU A 90 20.85 -5.40 5.83
N LYS A 91 21.18 -4.22 5.27
CA LYS A 91 21.43 -3.00 6.05
C LYS A 91 20.40 -2.98 7.17
N GLU A 92 20.84 -3.00 8.42
CA GLU A 92 19.97 -2.93 9.59
C GLU A 92 19.08 -1.69 9.46
N GLY A 93 17.93 -1.87 8.83
CA GLY A 93 17.44 -0.84 7.92
C GLY A 93 15.94 -0.75 7.89
N ALA A 94 15.27 -1.03 9.00
CA ALA A 94 14.01 -0.37 9.30
C ALA A 94 13.67 -0.54 10.76
N LYS A 95 13.20 0.56 11.35
CA LYS A 95 12.53 0.50 12.64
C LYS A 95 11.43 -0.55 12.55
N LYS A 96 11.40 -1.48 13.51
CA LYS A 96 10.45 -2.61 13.60
C LYS A 96 8.98 -2.18 13.45
N LEU A 97 8.66 -0.89 13.62
CA LEU A 97 7.30 -0.38 13.60
C LEU A 97 6.67 -0.43 12.20
N GLU A 98 7.27 0.18 11.17
CA GLU A 98 6.68 0.21 9.81
C GLU A 98 6.47 -1.18 9.25
N THR A 99 7.50 -2.03 9.35
CA THR A 99 7.43 -3.42 8.89
C THR A 99 6.32 -4.18 9.60
N ARG A 100 6.24 -4.10 10.94
CA ARG A 100 5.18 -4.77 11.70
C ARG A 100 3.80 -4.22 11.36
N VAL A 101 3.65 -2.90 11.26
CA VAL A 101 2.35 -2.28 10.98
C VAL A 101 1.87 -2.65 9.58
N PHE A 102 2.70 -2.50 8.55
CA PHE A 102 2.30 -2.83 7.18
C PHE A 102 2.10 -4.32 6.96
N PHE A 103 2.90 -5.18 7.62
CA PHE A 103 2.65 -6.63 7.63
C PHE A 103 1.26 -6.94 8.20
N THR A 104 0.95 -6.41 9.40
CA THR A 104 -0.36 -6.61 10.04
C THR A 104 -1.51 -6.03 9.22
N LEU A 105 -1.33 -4.84 8.65
CA LEU A 105 -2.35 -4.19 7.82
C LEU A 105 -2.65 -5.00 6.56
N THR A 106 -1.62 -5.53 5.89
CA THR A 106 -1.81 -6.35 4.68
C THR A 106 -2.64 -7.59 5.01
N ILE A 107 -2.33 -8.29 6.11
CA ILE A 107 -3.09 -9.46 6.57
C ILE A 107 -4.52 -9.07 6.96
N ALA A 108 -4.70 -8.01 7.75
CA ALA A 108 -6.02 -7.57 8.20
C ALA A 108 -6.92 -7.13 7.02
N GLN A 109 -6.36 -6.42 6.04
CA GLN A 109 -7.09 -6.02 4.84
C GLN A 109 -7.46 -7.23 3.97
N ALA A 110 -6.53 -8.19 3.81
CA ALA A 110 -6.80 -9.44 3.10
C ALA A 110 -7.88 -10.28 3.78
N MET A 111 -7.85 -10.34 5.12
CA MET A 111 -8.85 -11.03 5.93
C MET A 111 -10.22 -10.37 5.79
N ALA A 112 -10.29 -9.03 5.83
CA ALA A 112 -11.54 -8.31 5.63
C ALA A 112 -12.15 -8.60 4.24
N LEU A 113 -11.32 -8.59 3.19
CA LEU A 113 -11.75 -8.94 1.84
C LEU A 113 -12.20 -10.41 1.73
N SER A 114 -11.52 -11.34 2.38
CA SER A 114 -11.90 -12.77 2.35
C SER A 114 -13.21 -13.06 3.08
N ILE A 115 -13.51 -12.36 4.18
CA ILE A 115 -14.72 -12.61 4.99
C ILE A 115 -15.94 -11.90 4.43
N TRP A 116 -15.82 -10.61 4.09
CA TRP A 116 -16.97 -9.76 3.70
C TRP A 116 -17.00 -9.39 2.23
N GLY A 117 -15.95 -9.75 1.47
CA GLY A 117 -15.84 -9.40 0.07
C GLY A 117 -15.46 -7.94 -0.18
N ALA A 118 -15.38 -7.60 -1.46
CA ALA A 118 -15.26 -6.22 -1.90
C ALA A 118 -16.66 -5.57 -1.92
N HIS A 119 -16.80 -4.45 -1.22
CA HIS A 119 -18.03 -3.68 -1.24
C HIS A 119 -18.01 -2.78 -2.47
N GLN A 120 -19.06 -2.78 -3.29
CA GLN A 120 -19.08 -2.10 -4.59
C GLN A 120 -18.67 -0.61 -4.55
N GLN A 121 -18.94 0.11 -3.46
CA GLN A 121 -18.56 1.53 -3.32
C GLN A 121 -17.15 1.73 -2.75
N LEU A 122 -16.54 0.69 -2.18
CA LEU A 122 -15.23 0.71 -1.55
C LEU A 122 -14.18 -0.13 -2.28
N ASP A 123 -14.58 -0.92 -3.27
CA ASP A 123 -13.76 -1.94 -3.94
C ASP A 123 -12.39 -1.39 -4.37
N PHE A 124 -12.37 -0.27 -5.09
CA PHE A 124 -11.17 0.42 -5.52
C PHE A 124 -10.28 0.80 -4.33
N PHE A 125 -10.86 1.34 -3.26
CA PHE A 125 -10.11 1.74 -2.07
C PHE A 125 -9.62 0.54 -1.26
N GLN A 126 -10.39 -0.54 -1.18
CA GLN A 126 -10.00 -1.79 -0.52
C GLN A 126 -8.80 -2.43 -1.23
N PHE A 127 -8.85 -2.52 -2.57
CA PHE A 127 -7.73 -3.00 -3.35
C PHE A 127 -6.53 -2.06 -3.27
N LEU A 128 -6.73 -0.75 -3.39
CA LEU A 128 -5.63 0.21 -3.26
C LEU A 128 -4.94 0.10 -1.89
N ALA A 129 -5.71 -0.05 -0.81
CA ALA A 129 -5.17 -0.15 0.54
C ALA A 129 -4.29 -1.40 0.73
N ILE A 130 -4.72 -2.58 0.26
CA ILE A 130 -3.92 -3.80 0.37
C ILE A 130 -2.64 -3.73 -0.47
N HIS A 131 -2.70 -3.17 -1.68
CA HIS A 131 -1.51 -2.98 -2.53
C HIS A 131 -0.52 -2.03 -1.85
N LEU A 132 -1.00 -0.87 -1.34
CA LEU A 132 -0.16 0.08 -0.62
C LEU A 132 0.48 -0.57 0.61
N SER A 133 -0.30 -1.31 1.42
CA SER A 133 0.23 -1.99 2.61
C SER A 133 1.31 -3.01 2.25
N PHE A 134 1.07 -3.86 1.25
CA PHE A 134 2.03 -4.88 0.84
C PHE A 134 3.34 -4.26 0.32
N VAL A 135 3.22 -3.27 -0.55
CA VAL A 135 4.36 -2.56 -1.14
C VAL A 135 5.19 -1.85 -0.06
N PHE A 136 4.54 -1.10 0.84
CA PHE A 136 5.27 -0.44 1.94
C PHE A 136 5.83 -1.44 2.96
N TYR A 137 5.21 -2.61 3.12
CA TYR A 137 5.82 -3.71 3.85
C TYR A 137 7.12 -4.16 3.18
N VAL A 138 7.13 -4.44 1.87
CA VAL A 138 8.36 -4.82 1.13
C VAL A 138 9.44 -3.74 1.28
N LEU A 139 9.11 -2.47 1.03
CA LEU A 139 10.08 -1.37 1.11
C LEU A 139 10.63 -1.19 2.53
N SER A 140 9.79 -1.29 3.55
CA SER A 140 10.25 -1.19 4.93
C SER A 140 11.10 -2.40 5.31
N ARG A 141 10.73 -3.61 4.88
CA ARG A 141 11.44 -4.84 5.23
C ARG A 141 12.83 -4.95 4.61
N THR A 142 13.00 -4.39 3.42
CA THR A 142 14.24 -4.40 2.62
C THR A 142 15.04 -3.10 2.72
N GLY A 143 14.57 -2.12 3.50
CA GLY A 143 15.27 -0.85 3.74
C GLY A 143 15.28 0.11 2.56
N TRP A 144 14.29 0.01 1.66
CA TRP A 144 14.13 0.89 0.50
C TRP A 144 13.42 2.22 0.79
N LEU A 145 12.91 2.42 2.01
CA LEU A 145 12.39 3.72 2.42
C LEU A 145 13.51 4.78 2.36
N SER A 146 13.31 5.84 1.59
CA SER A 146 14.34 6.85 1.30
C SER A 146 14.81 7.59 2.54
N GLN A 147 13.93 7.75 3.54
CA GLN A 147 14.24 8.35 4.85
C GLN A 147 14.42 7.30 5.96
N GLY A 148 14.47 6.00 5.62
CA GLY A 148 14.46 4.87 6.56
C GLY A 148 13.14 4.70 7.34
N ARG A 149 12.15 5.54 7.06
CA ARG A 149 10.81 5.59 7.64
C ARG A 149 9.90 6.36 6.70
N LEU A 150 8.58 6.26 6.91
CA LEU A 150 7.64 7.14 6.21
C LEU A 150 7.91 8.61 6.55
N GLY A 151 7.82 9.47 5.56
CA GLY A 151 8.01 10.90 5.72
C GLY A 151 7.71 11.67 4.45
N ILE A 152 8.33 12.84 4.28
CA ILE A 152 8.04 13.75 3.16
C ILE A 152 8.41 13.14 1.79
N MET A 153 9.31 12.15 1.78
CA MET A 153 9.69 11.40 0.57
C MET A 153 8.74 10.28 0.21
N VAL A 154 7.61 10.13 0.89
CA VAL A 154 6.70 9.02 0.63
C VAL A 154 6.22 8.95 -0.82
N TRP A 155 6.08 10.09 -1.50
CA TRP A 155 5.75 10.13 -2.93
C TRP A 155 6.85 9.49 -3.79
N PHE A 156 8.12 9.72 -3.44
CA PHE A 156 9.26 9.12 -4.13
C PHE A 156 9.40 7.65 -3.77
N ASP A 157 9.15 7.29 -2.51
CA ASP A 157 9.05 5.89 -2.09
C ASP A 157 7.95 5.16 -2.88
N MET A 158 6.80 5.80 -3.13
CA MET A 158 5.73 5.26 -3.99
C MET A 158 6.18 5.08 -5.44
N VAL A 159 6.88 6.04 -6.04
CA VAL A 159 7.40 5.89 -7.40
C VAL A 159 8.41 4.75 -7.47
N GLN A 160 9.32 4.66 -6.50
CA GLN A 160 10.28 3.56 -6.42
C GLN A 160 9.59 2.20 -6.30
N ALA A 161 8.61 2.13 -5.42
CA ALA A 161 7.80 0.96 -5.15
C ALA A 161 6.99 0.48 -6.36
N PHE A 162 6.23 1.38 -6.98
CA PHE A 162 5.25 0.99 -8.00
C PHE A 162 5.83 0.98 -9.41
N TYR A 163 6.91 1.75 -9.64
CA TYR A 163 7.47 1.96 -10.97
C TYR A 163 8.95 1.53 -11.03
N THR A 164 9.84 2.15 -10.27
CA THR A 164 11.28 1.92 -10.48
C THR A 164 11.70 0.48 -10.20
N LEU A 165 11.38 -0.08 -9.04
CA LEU A 165 11.80 -1.43 -8.65
C LEU A 165 11.17 -2.52 -9.55
N PRO A 166 9.85 -2.56 -9.76
CA PRO A 166 9.22 -3.60 -10.54
C PRO A 166 9.64 -3.57 -12.01
N PHE A 167 9.71 -2.38 -12.62
CA PHE A 167 9.99 -2.28 -14.06
C PHE A 167 11.48 -2.36 -14.40
N LYS A 168 12.38 -1.82 -13.55
CA LYS A 168 13.83 -2.00 -13.74
C LYS A 168 14.22 -3.48 -13.70
N ASN A 169 13.52 -4.27 -12.88
CA ASN A 169 13.79 -5.69 -12.68
C ASN A 169 12.70 -6.59 -13.27
N PHE A 170 11.94 -6.11 -14.26
CA PHE A 170 10.78 -6.81 -14.81
C PHE A 170 11.16 -8.16 -15.44
N MET A 171 12.32 -8.20 -16.10
CA MET A 171 12.84 -9.41 -16.75
C MET A 171 13.69 -10.29 -15.83
N ALA A 172 13.85 -9.93 -14.56
CA ALA A 172 14.67 -10.71 -13.62
C ALA A 172 14.19 -12.17 -13.52
N SER A 173 12.88 -12.41 -13.55
CA SER A 173 12.31 -13.76 -13.58
C SER A 173 12.79 -14.60 -14.77
N CYS A 174 12.93 -14.00 -15.95
CA CYS A 174 13.37 -14.68 -17.17
C CYS A 174 14.89 -14.90 -17.13
N ILE A 175 15.64 -13.88 -16.73
CA ILE A 175 17.10 -13.91 -16.62
C ILE A 175 17.54 -15.02 -15.65
N VAL A 176 16.84 -15.22 -14.54
CA VAL A 176 17.20 -16.27 -13.57
C VAL A 176 17.07 -17.69 -14.15
N PHE A 177 16.23 -17.89 -15.18
CA PHE A 177 16.14 -19.17 -15.89
C PHE A 177 17.20 -19.35 -16.96
N LEU A 178 17.70 -18.26 -17.54
CA LEU A 178 18.78 -18.27 -18.52
C LEU A 178 20.15 -18.52 -17.89
N HIS A 179 20.28 -18.28 -16.58
CA HIS A 179 21.52 -18.54 -15.85
C HIS A 179 21.85 -20.04 -15.86
N GLU A 180 22.88 -20.40 -16.61
CA GLU A 180 23.46 -21.74 -16.66
C GLU A 180 24.08 -22.07 -15.30
N GLU A 181 23.81 -23.27 -14.81
CA GLU A 181 24.47 -23.76 -13.60
C GLU A 181 25.88 -24.16 -14.02
N GLU A 182 26.90 -23.43 -13.58
CA GLU A 182 28.25 -23.98 -13.62
C GLU A 182 28.21 -25.30 -12.84
N ASN A 183 28.74 -26.37 -13.42
CA ASN A 183 28.69 -27.72 -12.85
C ASN A 183 29.37 -27.74 -11.48
N SER A 184 28.63 -27.40 -10.42
CA SER A 184 29.07 -27.57 -9.05
C SER A 184 28.91 -29.04 -8.69
N GLU A 185 30.06 -29.72 -8.60
CA GLU A 185 30.18 -30.99 -7.90
C GLU A 185 29.38 -30.94 -6.60
N GLU A 186 28.60 -32.00 -6.38
CA GLU A 186 27.66 -32.14 -5.27
C GLU A 186 28.28 -31.81 -3.91
N THR A 187 28.18 -30.58 -3.44
CA THR A 187 28.25 -30.30 -1.99
C THR A 187 26.86 -30.43 -1.40
N ASN A 188 26.40 -31.69 -1.34
CA ASN A 188 25.33 -32.11 -0.44
C ASN A 188 25.83 -31.95 1.00
N ASP A 189 25.30 -30.97 1.75
CA ASP A 189 24.95 -31.21 3.18
C ASP A 189 24.21 -30.08 3.91
N GLY A 190 23.99 -28.90 3.31
CA GLY A 190 23.24 -27.82 3.97
C GLY A 190 21.73 -27.75 3.67
N TYR A 191 21.33 -28.07 2.44
CA TYR A 191 19.97 -27.81 1.93
C TYR A 191 18.97 -28.94 2.16
N SER A 192 19.45 -30.19 2.19
CA SER A 192 18.61 -31.39 2.38
C SER A 192 17.80 -31.31 3.67
N LYS A 193 18.36 -30.80 4.77
CA LYS A 193 17.64 -30.71 6.06
C LYS A 193 16.45 -29.75 6.02
N ASN A 194 16.54 -28.60 5.34
CA ASN A 194 15.43 -27.63 5.26
C ASN A 194 14.34 -28.06 4.26
N PHE A 195 14.72 -28.68 3.14
CA PHE A 195 13.74 -29.28 2.23
C PHE A 195 13.07 -30.51 2.87
N GLN A 196 13.82 -31.34 3.60
CA GLN A 196 13.24 -32.39 4.44
C GLN A 196 12.30 -31.79 5.49
N HIS A 197 12.65 -30.71 6.18
CA HIS A 197 11.73 -30.05 7.12
C HIS A 197 10.48 -29.52 6.41
N PHE A 198 10.58 -28.99 5.19
CA PHE A 198 9.42 -28.54 4.41
C PHE A 198 8.55 -29.72 3.93
N VAL A 199 9.16 -30.80 3.45
CA VAL A 199 8.48 -32.04 3.06
C VAL A 199 7.86 -32.74 4.26
N ILE A 200 8.53 -32.73 5.42
CA ILE A 200 8.01 -33.22 6.70
C ILE A 200 6.88 -32.29 7.19
N LEU A 201 6.98 -30.97 6.99
CA LEU A 201 5.93 -30.03 7.38
C LEU A 201 4.68 -30.18 6.50
N ILE A 202 4.84 -30.30 5.18
CA ILE A 202 3.72 -30.58 4.27
C ILE A 202 3.18 -32.00 4.49
N GLY A 203 4.05 -32.99 4.65
CA GLY A 203 3.66 -34.37 4.93
C GLY A 203 2.92 -34.51 6.26
N SER A 204 3.39 -33.82 7.31
CA SER A 204 2.71 -33.79 8.62
C SER A 204 1.43 -32.95 8.59
N LEU A 205 1.35 -31.89 7.79
CA LEU A 205 0.13 -31.12 7.59
C LEU A 205 -0.95 -31.95 6.87
N LEU A 206 -0.57 -32.70 5.83
CA LEU A 206 -1.46 -33.62 5.12
C LEU A 206 -1.90 -34.79 6.00
N ALA A 207 -0.96 -35.42 6.71
CA ALA A 207 -1.27 -36.49 7.65
C ALA A 207 -2.17 -36.00 8.80
N SER A 208 -1.89 -34.81 9.34
CA SER A 208 -2.74 -34.14 10.33
C SER A 208 -4.13 -33.86 9.77
N GLY A 209 -4.26 -33.37 8.54
CA GLY A 209 -5.55 -33.15 7.89
C GLY A 209 -6.40 -34.42 7.81
N VAL A 210 -5.81 -35.55 7.43
CA VAL A 210 -6.48 -36.86 7.39
C VAL A 210 -6.91 -37.32 8.80
N LEU A 211 -6.02 -37.18 9.78
CA LEU A 211 -6.31 -37.55 11.17
C LEU A 211 -7.40 -36.66 11.79
N VAL A 212 -7.33 -35.36 11.56
CA VAL A 212 -8.34 -34.39 12.02
C VAL A 212 -9.67 -34.69 11.36
N TYR A 213 -9.72 -34.92 10.03
CA TYR A 213 -10.96 -35.31 9.35
C TYR A 213 -11.55 -36.60 9.94
N PHE A 214 -10.73 -37.63 10.16
CA PHE A 214 -11.17 -38.86 10.81
C PHE A 214 -11.75 -38.60 12.21
N VAL A 215 -11.01 -37.91 13.08
CA VAL A 215 -11.48 -37.56 14.44
C VAL A 215 -12.77 -36.73 14.38
N TRP A 216 -12.86 -35.79 13.44
CA TRP A 216 -14.03 -34.94 13.25
C TRP A 216 -15.26 -35.75 12.86
N THR A 217 -15.11 -36.73 11.96
CA THR A 217 -16.21 -37.65 11.57
C THR A 217 -16.67 -38.56 12.70
N GLN A 218 -15.77 -38.97 13.60
CA GLN A 218 -16.13 -39.76 14.79
C GLN A 218 -16.87 -38.90 15.82
N LEU A 219 -16.35 -37.71 16.12
CA LEU A 219 -16.97 -36.80 17.09
C LEU A 219 -18.33 -36.26 16.62
N SER A 220 -18.55 -36.11 15.30
CA SER A 220 -19.86 -35.73 14.76
C SER A 220 -20.93 -36.81 14.96
N GLN A 221 -20.55 -38.08 15.09
CA GLN A 221 -21.51 -39.15 15.40
C GLN A 221 -21.90 -39.19 16.87
N VAL A 222 -21.06 -38.63 17.76
CA VAL A 222 -21.28 -38.61 19.21
C VAL A 222 -22.09 -37.39 19.65
N SER A 223 -22.05 -36.29 18.89
CA SER A 223 -22.63 -35.00 19.28
C SER A 223 -23.42 -34.35 18.14
N GLY A 224 -24.72 -34.14 18.33
CA GLY A 224 -25.59 -33.49 17.35
C GLY A 224 -25.22 -32.02 17.08
N ASN A 225 -24.77 -31.26 18.09
CA ASN A 225 -24.31 -29.89 17.90
C ASN A 225 -22.99 -29.84 17.09
N PHE A 226 -22.11 -30.82 17.29
CA PHE A 226 -20.86 -30.92 16.53
C PHE A 226 -21.11 -31.40 15.09
N ALA A 227 -22.09 -32.27 14.88
CA ALA A 227 -22.55 -32.67 13.55
C ALA A 227 -23.08 -31.48 12.74
N ASN A 228 -23.89 -30.60 13.35
CA ASN A 228 -24.38 -29.40 12.68
C ASN A 228 -23.25 -28.43 12.30
N LEU A 229 -22.22 -28.28 13.15
CA LEU A 229 -21.02 -27.50 12.79
C LEU A 229 -20.23 -28.14 11.64
N PHE A 230 -20.14 -29.47 11.62
CA PHE A 230 -19.47 -30.20 10.53
C PHE A 230 -20.21 -30.02 9.20
N LEU A 231 -21.54 -30.11 9.19
CA LEU A 231 -22.35 -29.87 7.99
C LEU A 231 -22.18 -28.43 7.49
N GLN A 232 -22.26 -27.42 8.38
CA GLN A 232 -22.03 -26.02 7.99
C GLN A 232 -20.62 -25.78 7.40
N LEU A 233 -19.60 -26.41 7.97
CA LEU A 233 -18.23 -26.31 7.46
C LEU A 233 -18.04 -27.07 6.14
N SER A 234 -18.70 -28.23 5.99
CA SER A 234 -18.72 -29.02 4.75
C SER A 234 -19.42 -28.27 3.63
N ASP A 235 -20.58 -27.67 3.90
CA ASP A 235 -21.32 -26.84 2.94
C ASP A 235 -20.50 -25.61 2.53
N PHE A 236 -19.81 -24.97 3.49
CA PHE A 236 -18.86 -23.89 3.19
C PHE A 236 -17.69 -24.37 2.32
N SER A 237 -17.10 -25.53 2.65
CA SER A 237 -15.99 -26.13 1.89
C SER A 237 -16.44 -26.48 0.47
N GLN A 238 -17.60 -27.12 0.32
CA GLN A 238 -18.15 -27.49 -0.97
C GLN A 238 -18.50 -26.24 -1.79
N ALA A 239 -19.15 -25.23 -1.20
CA ALA A 239 -19.38 -23.96 -1.87
C ALA A 239 -18.08 -23.23 -2.24
N PHE A 240 -17.02 -23.38 -1.43
CA PHE A 240 -15.68 -22.87 -1.72
C PHE A 240 -15.06 -23.59 -2.92
N PHE A 241 -15.07 -24.93 -2.95
CA PHE A 241 -14.58 -25.76 -4.05
C PHE A 241 -15.38 -25.58 -5.33
N ASP A 242 -16.71 -25.50 -5.23
CA ASP A 242 -17.58 -25.21 -6.36
C ASP A 242 -17.33 -23.79 -6.88
N SER A 243 -17.10 -22.80 -6.01
CA SER A 243 -16.65 -21.47 -6.44
C SER A 243 -15.27 -21.49 -7.12
N LEU A 244 -14.37 -22.40 -6.71
CA LEU A 244 -13.07 -22.60 -7.37
C LEU A 244 -13.25 -23.18 -8.78
N PHE A 245 -14.09 -24.21 -8.94
CA PHE A 245 -14.04 -25.12 -10.09
C PHE A 245 -15.35 -25.26 -10.90
N SER A 246 -16.49 -24.73 -10.45
CA SER A 246 -17.79 -24.97 -11.12
C SER A 246 -18.05 -24.12 -12.37
N LYS A 247 -17.21 -23.13 -12.66
CA LYS A 247 -17.24 -22.33 -13.90
C LYS A 247 -15.85 -22.27 -14.53
N ILE A 248 -15.38 -23.40 -15.03
CA ILE A 248 -14.19 -23.47 -15.89
C ILE A 248 -14.62 -23.00 -17.28
N ASP A 249 -14.68 -21.68 -17.47
CA ASP A 249 -14.61 -21.14 -18.82
C ASP A 249 -13.14 -21.15 -19.23
N ILE A 250 -12.81 -22.02 -20.18
CA ILE A 250 -11.45 -22.21 -20.68
C ILE A 250 -10.88 -20.89 -21.20
N ALA A 251 -11.71 -20.03 -21.82
CA ALA A 251 -11.29 -18.72 -22.30
C ALA A 251 -10.89 -17.80 -21.14
N THR A 252 -11.69 -17.78 -20.07
CA THR A 252 -11.40 -17.00 -18.85
C THR A 252 -10.12 -17.49 -18.16
N ILE A 253 -9.90 -18.81 -18.09
CA ILE A 253 -8.68 -19.39 -17.49
C ILE A 253 -7.45 -19.05 -18.33
N LEU A 254 -7.53 -19.18 -19.67
CA LEU A 254 -6.42 -18.83 -20.57
C LEU A 254 -6.09 -17.34 -20.50
N ALA A 255 -7.10 -16.46 -20.51
CA ALA A 255 -6.90 -15.03 -20.34
C ALA A 255 -6.24 -14.69 -19.00
N GLN A 256 -6.62 -15.40 -17.92
CA GLN A 256 -6.03 -15.24 -16.60
C GLN A 256 -4.59 -15.74 -16.54
N LEU A 257 -4.28 -16.89 -17.14
CA LEU A 257 -2.91 -17.41 -17.25
C LEU A 257 -2.01 -16.43 -18.01
N PHE A 258 -2.51 -15.84 -19.09
CA PHE A 258 -1.78 -14.83 -19.84
C PHE A 258 -1.57 -13.55 -19.03
N LEU A 259 -2.60 -13.06 -18.33
CA LEU A 259 -2.52 -11.87 -17.48
C LEU A 259 -1.64 -12.09 -16.23
N ALA A 260 -1.57 -13.33 -15.73
CA ALA A 260 -0.70 -13.69 -14.60
C ALA A 260 0.78 -13.52 -14.92
N ILE A 261 1.19 -13.62 -16.20
CA ILE A 261 2.58 -13.43 -16.62
C ILE A 261 3.08 -12.03 -16.25
N PRO A 262 2.54 -10.91 -16.81
CA PRO A 262 3.05 -9.57 -16.48
C PRO A 262 2.88 -9.23 -14.99
N VAL A 263 1.84 -9.73 -14.33
CA VAL A 263 1.64 -9.54 -12.88
C VAL A 263 2.71 -10.26 -12.07
N SER A 264 3.09 -11.48 -12.46
CA SER A 264 4.16 -12.24 -11.79
C SER A 264 5.52 -11.57 -11.98
N LEU A 265 5.82 -11.12 -13.20
CA LEU A 265 7.05 -10.38 -13.52
C LEU A 265 7.15 -9.09 -12.70
N TYR A 266 6.04 -8.38 -12.57
CA TYR A 266 5.95 -7.17 -11.76
C TYR A 266 6.19 -7.44 -10.26
N LEU A 267 5.48 -8.43 -9.68
CA LEU A 267 5.62 -8.77 -8.25
C LEU A 267 7.01 -9.33 -7.93
N TYR A 268 7.55 -10.17 -8.81
CA TYR A 268 8.89 -10.71 -8.70
C TYR A 268 9.94 -9.59 -8.81
N GLY A 269 9.81 -8.71 -9.82
CA GLY A 269 10.68 -7.56 -10.01
C GLY A 269 10.70 -6.61 -8.82
N LEU A 270 9.54 -6.40 -8.15
CA LEU A 270 9.48 -5.63 -6.91
C LEU A 270 10.33 -6.27 -5.81
N ILE A 271 10.13 -7.56 -5.56
CA ILE A 271 10.74 -8.27 -4.42
C ILE A 271 12.22 -8.51 -4.69
N VAL A 272 12.56 -9.15 -5.81
CA VAL A 272 13.96 -9.43 -6.18
C VAL A 272 14.73 -8.15 -6.43
N GLY A 273 14.12 -7.16 -7.10
CA GLY A 273 14.69 -5.83 -7.22
C GLY A 273 14.99 -5.20 -5.87
N SER A 274 14.06 -5.30 -4.92
CA SER A 274 14.29 -4.76 -3.57
C SER A 274 15.36 -5.52 -2.77
N LEU A 275 15.68 -6.76 -3.13
CA LEU A 275 16.68 -7.59 -2.44
C LEU A 275 18.08 -7.44 -3.03
N LEU A 276 18.18 -7.43 -4.36
CA LEU A 276 19.45 -7.57 -5.08
C LEU A 276 19.88 -6.30 -5.78
N SER A 277 18.96 -5.39 -6.15
CA SER A 277 19.37 -4.15 -6.80
C SER A 277 20.19 -3.30 -5.84
N GLU A 278 21.34 -2.84 -6.32
CA GLU A 278 22.02 -1.74 -5.65
C GLU A 278 21.11 -0.51 -5.64
N ARG A 279 21.17 0.25 -4.54
CA ARG A 279 20.48 1.54 -4.46
C ARG A 279 21.22 2.54 -5.33
N THR A 280 20.97 2.47 -6.64
CA THR A 280 21.50 3.42 -7.63
C THR A 280 20.81 4.79 -7.54
N SER A 281 19.70 4.88 -6.77
CA SER A 281 19.05 6.15 -6.48
C SER A 281 19.92 7.01 -5.57
N THR A 282 20.71 7.90 -6.18
CA THR A 282 21.37 9.04 -5.53
C THR A 282 20.36 10.01 -4.88
N PHE A 283 19.09 9.89 -5.23
CA PHE A 283 18.04 10.76 -4.74
C PHE A 283 17.66 10.42 -3.28
N ASN A 284 18.14 11.24 -2.37
CA ASN A 284 17.82 11.20 -0.94
C ASN A 284 17.24 12.55 -0.49
N TYR A 285 16.95 12.69 0.81
CA TYR A 285 16.39 13.95 1.32
C TYR A 285 17.29 15.17 1.10
N GLN A 286 18.61 15.02 1.19
CA GLN A 286 19.56 16.12 0.95
C GLN A 286 19.54 16.54 -0.52
N VAL A 287 19.62 15.57 -1.44
CA VAL A 287 19.58 15.83 -2.90
C VAL A 287 18.24 16.48 -3.31
N PHE A 288 17.12 16.11 -2.71
CA PHE A 288 15.86 16.82 -2.93
C PHE A 288 15.91 18.26 -2.43
N GLN A 289 16.47 18.51 -1.24
CA GLN A 289 16.61 19.87 -0.74
C GLN A 289 17.47 20.72 -1.67
N GLU A 290 18.55 20.16 -2.22
CA GLU A 290 19.41 20.81 -3.22
C GLU A 290 18.64 21.13 -4.51
N LYS A 291 17.87 20.17 -5.05
CA LYS A 291 17.05 20.40 -6.26
C LYS A 291 15.91 21.40 -6.05
N VAL A 292 15.37 21.49 -4.84
CA VAL A 292 14.29 22.44 -4.49
C VAL A 292 14.85 23.83 -4.15
N GLN A 293 16.11 23.92 -3.69
CA GLN A 293 16.75 25.19 -3.35
C GLN A 293 16.64 26.29 -4.43
N PRO A 294 16.86 26.02 -5.74
CA PRO A 294 16.68 27.05 -6.77
C PRO A 294 15.22 27.51 -6.95
N LEU A 295 14.24 26.68 -6.59
CA LEU A 295 12.82 27.05 -6.63
C LEU A 295 12.41 27.98 -5.48
N ARG A 296 13.23 28.08 -4.42
CA ARG A 296 12.96 28.90 -3.23
C ARG A 296 13.23 30.38 -3.44
N ALA A 297 12.56 30.98 -4.41
CA ALA A 297 12.72 32.38 -4.78
C ALA A 297 11.67 33.31 -4.16
N ILE A 298 10.55 32.79 -3.66
CA ILE A 298 9.41 33.62 -3.26
C ILE A 298 9.65 34.24 -1.87
N PRO A 299 9.54 35.58 -1.72
CA PRO A 299 9.68 36.25 -0.43
C PRO A 299 8.47 35.97 0.47
N ASN A 300 8.69 36.01 1.79
CA ASN A 300 7.64 35.73 2.78
C ASN A 300 6.45 36.71 2.72
N PHE A 301 6.63 37.89 2.14
CA PHE A 301 5.55 38.84 1.87
C PHE A 301 4.44 38.24 0.99
N ALA A 302 4.80 37.45 -0.03
CA ALA A 302 3.82 36.77 -0.87
C ALA A 302 2.99 35.74 -0.06
N ALA A 303 3.61 35.07 0.91
CA ALA A 303 2.89 34.18 1.82
C ALA A 303 1.87 34.95 2.67
N TYR A 304 2.22 36.14 3.17
CA TYR A 304 1.26 36.99 3.88
C TYR A 304 0.10 37.46 3.01
N ILE A 305 0.33 37.82 1.75
CA ILE A 305 -0.76 38.20 0.83
C ILE A 305 -1.71 37.02 0.62
N VAL A 306 -1.19 35.85 0.25
CA VAL A 306 -2.03 34.67 -0.07
C VAL A 306 -2.74 34.13 1.16
N ILE A 307 -2.02 33.93 2.26
CA ILE A 307 -2.61 33.43 3.51
C ILE A 307 -3.56 34.49 4.08
N GLY A 308 -3.18 35.77 4.04
CA GLY A 308 -3.99 36.88 4.50
C GLY A 308 -5.31 37.03 3.73
N SER A 309 -5.29 36.89 2.40
CA SER A 309 -6.51 36.91 1.59
C SER A 309 -7.44 35.76 1.94
N LEU A 310 -6.90 34.54 2.11
CA LEU A 310 -7.69 33.38 2.53
C LEU A 310 -8.28 33.58 3.93
N LEU A 311 -7.49 34.09 4.88
CA LEU A 311 -7.96 34.41 6.22
C LEU A 311 -9.09 35.44 6.21
N LEU A 312 -8.96 36.50 5.41
CA LEU A 312 -10.00 37.51 5.26
C LEU A 312 -11.29 36.87 4.71
N THR A 313 -11.19 36.05 3.67
CA THR A 313 -12.34 35.31 3.12
C THR A 313 -12.97 34.37 4.15
N TYR A 314 -12.17 33.68 4.96
CA TYR A 314 -12.69 32.78 6.01
C TYR A 314 -13.37 33.56 7.12
N ILE A 315 -12.81 34.68 7.57
CA ILE A 315 -13.47 35.56 8.55
C ILE A 315 -14.82 36.04 7.99
N LEU A 316 -14.86 36.51 6.74
CA LEU A 316 -16.11 36.92 6.09
C LEU A 316 -17.12 35.77 6.06
N PHE A 317 -16.72 34.58 5.61
CA PHE A 317 -17.59 33.40 5.55
C PHE A 317 -18.16 33.02 6.93
N PHE A 318 -17.33 32.98 7.97
CA PHE A 318 -17.79 32.60 9.31
C PHE A 318 -18.63 33.69 9.98
N THR A 319 -18.33 34.97 9.73
CA THR A 319 -19.14 36.09 10.26
C THR A 319 -20.52 36.15 9.60
N THR A 320 -20.60 36.01 8.27
CA THR A 320 -21.90 35.96 7.57
C THR A 320 -22.68 34.71 7.95
N GLY A 321 -22.03 33.53 7.99
CA GLY A 321 -22.68 32.28 8.39
C GLY A 321 -23.18 32.27 9.84
N LEU A 322 -22.44 32.86 10.78
CA LEU A 322 -22.89 33.01 12.17
C LEU A 322 -24.09 33.96 12.26
N SER A 323 -24.11 35.03 11.47
CA SER A 323 -25.25 35.96 11.42
C SER A 323 -26.52 35.31 10.86
N GLU A 324 -26.39 34.48 9.82
CA GLU A 324 -27.52 33.70 9.28
C GLU A 324 -28.07 32.71 10.31
N LEU A 325 -27.19 31.98 11.01
CA LEU A 325 -27.60 31.06 12.08
C LEU A 325 -28.27 31.80 13.26
N GLY A 326 -27.72 32.95 13.65
CA GLY A 326 -28.31 33.80 14.69
C GLY A 326 -29.69 34.32 14.29
N ASN A 327 -29.86 34.74 13.04
CA ASN A 327 -31.15 35.17 12.50
C ASN A 327 -32.17 34.02 12.52
N LEU A 328 -31.78 32.81 12.10
CA LEU A 328 -32.65 31.62 12.13
C LEU A 328 -33.04 31.20 13.56
N LEU A 329 -32.11 31.27 14.52
CA LEU A 329 -32.38 30.98 15.93
C LEU A 329 -33.28 32.03 16.59
N SER A 330 -33.10 33.31 16.23
CA SER A 330 -33.88 34.43 16.77
C SER A 330 -35.28 34.55 16.15
N ALA A 331 -35.45 34.10 14.91
CA ALA A 331 -36.72 34.17 14.18
C ALA A 331 -37.72 33.06 14.56
N GLY A 332 -37.41 32.21 15.56
CA GLY A 332 -38.34 31.21 16.11
C GLY A 332 -38.92 30.22 15.09
N THR A 333 -38.33 30.12 13.90
CA THR A 333 -38.89 29.40 12.75
C THR A 333 -38.10 28.12 12.52
N VAL A 334 -38.46 27.08 13.27
CA VAL A 334 -38.04 25.71 13.00
C VAL A 334 -39.28 24.86 12.79
N THR A 335 -40.00 25.07 11.68
CA THR A 335 -41.09 24.19 11.26
C THR A 335 -41.33 24.17 9.74
N GLU A 336 -40.36 24.56 8.90
CA GLU A 336 -40.38 24.06 7.52
C GLU A 336 -39.59 22.76 7.49
N ALA A 337 -40.32 21.65 7.38
CA ALA A 337 -39.74 20.37 7.04
C ALA A 337 -39.11 20.49 5.65
N ILE A 338 -37.83 20.89 5.62
CA ILE A 338 -37.02 20.88 4.40
C ILE A 338 -37.18 19.49 3.80
N SER A 339 -37.61 19.42 2.55
CA SER A 339 -37.79 18.13 1.89
C SER A 339 -36.50 17.32 1.99
N PRO A 340 -36.57 15.99 2.20
CA PRO A 340 -35.38 15.14 2.30
C PRO A 340 -34.38 15.35 1.16
N GLN A 341 -34.88 15.67 -0.03
CA GLN A 341 -34.11 15.98 -1.22
C GLN A 341 -33.35 17.31 -1.09
N SER A 342 -34.01 18.37 -0.62
CA SER A 342 -33.37 19.68 -0.41
C SER A 342 -32.38 19.67 0.75
N ALA A 343 -32.69 18.98 1.85
CA ALA A 343 -31.76 18.82 2.96
C ALA A 343 -30.52 18.02 2.54
N SER A 344 -30.71 16.95 1.75
CA SER A 344 -29.63 16.16 1.18
C SER A 344 -28.74 16.96 0.22
N SER A 345 -29.33 17.74 -0.69
CA SER A 345 -28.55 18.50 -1.68
C SER A 345 -27.72 19.61 -1.03
N ILE A 346 -28.29 20.30 -0.02
CA ILE A 346 -27.59 21.33 0.76
C ILE A 346 -26.48 20.73 1.62
N ALA A 347 -26.72 19.58 2.25
CA ALA A 347 -25.72 18.90 3.08
C ALA A 347 -24.55 18.38 2.24
N VAL A 348 -24.82 17.68 1.13
CA VAL A 348 -23.78 17.06 0.27
C VAL A 348 -22.97 18.12 -0.48
N THR A 349 -23.62 19.13 -1.06
CA THR A 349 -22.93 20.20 -1.80
C THR A 349 -22.06 21.01 -0.83
N GLY A 350 -22.62 21.40 0.32
CA GLY A 350 -21.89 22.11 1.34
C GLY A 350 -20.71 21.31 1.90
N PHE A 351 -20.89 20.00 2.12
CA PHE A 351 -19.83 19.09 2.55
C PHE A 351 -18.61 19.13 1.62
N TRP A 352 -18.81 18.90 0.32
CA TRP A 352 -17.70 18.84 -0.64
C TRP A 352 -17.02 20.19 -0.83
N GLN A 353 -17.78 21.29 -0.78
CA GLN A 353 -17.21 22.63 -0.83
C GLN A 353 -16.27 22.88 0.36
N LEU A 354 -16.71 22.59 1.58
CA LEU A 354 -15.90 22.76 2.80
C LEU A 354 -14.65 21.88 2.77
N VAL A 355 -14.78 20.64 2.31
CA VAL A 355 -13.65 19.72 2.13
C VAL A 355 -12.64 20.25 1.12
N ARG A 356 -13.07 20.72 -0.05
CA ARG A 356 -12.17 21.28 -1.09
C ARG A 356 -11.43 22.52 -0.60
N VAL A 357 -12.11 23.41 0.13
CA VAL A 357 -11.49 24.59 0.73
C VAL A 357 -10.48 24.19 1.81
N SER A 358 -10.78 23.17 2.62
CA SER A 358 -9.83 22.65 3.60
C SER A 358 -8.58 22.05 2.92
N LEU A 359 -8.76 21.25 1.87
CA LEU A 359 -7.66 20.70 1.06
C LEU A 359 -6.82 21.78 0.37
N LEU A 360 -7.43 22.89 -0.06
CA LEU A 360 -6.70 24.04 -0.60
C LEU A 360 -5.66 24.57 0.41
N ASN A 361 -5.96 24.59 1.72
CA ASN A 361 -5.01 25.03 2.73
C ASN A 361 -3.77 24.13 2.81
N PHE A 362 -3.92 22.82 2.60
CA PHE A 362 -2.80 21.89 2.48
C PHE A 362 -1.99 22.14 1.20
N ALA A 363 -2.65 22.41 0.08
CA ALA A 363 -1.99 22.76 -1.18
C ALA A 363 -1.18 24.04 -1.05
N VAL A 364 -1.73 25.08 -0.40
CA VAL A 364 -1.04 26.33 -0.10
C VAL A 364 0.19 26.09 0.79
N LEU A 365 0.05 25.30 1.86
CA LEU A 365 1.19 24.94 2.71
C LEU A 365 2.28 24.17 1.93
N GLY A 366 1.88 23.20 1.11
CA GLY A 366 2.78 22.43 0.26
C GLY A 366 3.51 23.28 -0.78
N ALA A 367 2.80 24.19 -1.44
CA ALA A 367 3.38 25.14 -2.40
C ALA A 367 4.43 26.01 -1.72
N PHE A 368 4.09 26.66 -0.60
CA PHE A 368 5.05 27.50 0.13
C PHE A 368 6.20 26.70 0.75
N TYR A 369 6.03 25.43 1.09
CA TYR A 369 7.13 24.57 1.49
C TYR A 369 8.18 24.38 0.36
N LEU A 370 7.73 24.33 -0.90
CA LEU A 370 8.61 24.16 -2.06
C LEU A 370 9.24 25.47 -2.52
N ILE A 371 8.48 26.57 -2.56
CA ILE A 371 8.89 27.82 -3.24
C ILE A 371 9.32 28.96 -2.31
N SER A 372 9.06 28.86 -1.00
CA SER A 372 9.39 29.94 -0.05
C SER A 372 10.88 29.97 0.30
N LYS A 373 11.46 31.17 0.36
CA LYS A 373 12.86 31.39 0.81
C LYS A 373 13.12 30.85 2.21
N LYS A 374 12.16 31.03 3.12
CA LYS A 374 12.22 30.52 4.49
C LYS A 374 10.99 29.64 4.76
N PRO A 375 11.14 28.53 5.50
CA PRO A 375 10.01 27.78 6.01
C PRO A 375 9.01 28.68 6.75
N LEU A 376 7.71 28.44 6.54
CA LEU A 376 6.65 29.30 7.11
C LEU A 376 6.62 29.30 8.65
N TRP A 377 7.19 28.29 9.29
CA TRP A 377 7.25 28.15 10.75
C TRP A 377 8.46 28.82 11.41
N ASP A 378 9.42 29.31 10.64
CA ASP A 378 10.64 29.94 11.19
C ASP A 378 10.40 31.38 11.65
N GLN A 379 9.56 32.13 10.93
CA GLN A 379 9.19 33.49 11.33
C GLN A 379 7.90 33.50 12.14
N ILE A 380 7.86 34.32 13.19
CA ILE A 380 6.72 34.38 14.09
C ILE A 380 5.42 34.79 13.38
N GLY A 381 5.49 35.76 12.46
CA GLY A 381 4.31 36.24 11.74
C GLY A 381 3.76 35.21 10.76
N THR A 382 4.59 34.61 9.89
CA THR A 382 4.13 33.58 8.95
C THR A 382 3.67 32.33 9.67
N ARG A 383 4.29 32.01 10.81
CA ARG A 383 3.85 30.92 11.68
C ARG A 383 2.46 31.20 12.23
N LEU A 384 2.21 32.38 12.78
CA LEU A 384 0.88 32.77 13.28
C LEU A 384 -0.16 32.79 12.17
N ALA A 385 0.16 33.35 11.00
CA ALA A 385 -0.74 33.36 9.85
C ALA A 385 -1.11 31.92 9.41
N THR A 386 -0.12 31.03 9.34
CA THR A 386 -0.33 29.61 9.01
C THR A 386 -1.13 28.89 10.10
N THR A 387 -0.88 29.20 11.38
CA THR A 387 -1.67 28.66 12.50
C THR A 387 -3.13 29.08 12.37
N LEU A 388 -3.41 30.37 12.14
CA LEU A 388 -4.77 30.85 11.93
C LEU A 388 -5.42 30.17 10.72
N LEU A 389 -4.68 29.98 9.63
CA LEU A 389 -5.17 29.31 8.43
C LEU A 389 -5.62 27.87 8.76
N PHE A 390 -4.83 27.13 9.54
CA PHE A 390 -5.16 25.77 9.93
C PHE A 390 -6.18 25.67 11.07
N ILE A 391 -6.36 26.71 11.89
CA ILE A 391 -7.51 26.83 12.79
C ILE A 391 -8.79 26.93 11.96
N PHE A 392 -8.84 27.81 10.96
CA PHE A 392 -9.98 27.89 10.04
C PHE A 392 -10.18 26.60 9.25
N ALA A 393 -9.11 25.97 8.75
CA ALA A 393 -9.22 24.67 8.10
C ALA A 393 -9.85 23.60 9.01
N THR A 394 -9.47 23.60 10.30
CA THR A 394 -10.05 22.72 11.31
C THR A 394 -11.53 23.02 11.52
N LEU A 395 -11.92 24.30 11.64
CA LEU A 395 -13.32 24.71 11.77
C LEU A 395 -14.16 24.32 10.54
N LEU A 396 -13.63 24.51 9.33
CA LEU A 396 -14.29 24.11 8.08
C LEU A 396 -14.49 22.58 8.02
N THR A 397 -13.47 21.81 8.41
CA THR A 397 -13.56 20.35 8.48
C THR A 397 -14.55 19.89 9.56
N LEU A 398 -14.61 20.55 10.72
CA LEU A 398 -15.61 20.28 11.76
C LEU A 398 -17.02 20.62 11.27
N LEU A 399 -17.21 21.71 10.53
CA LEU A 399 -18.50 22.07 9.94
C LEU A 399 -18.94 21.06 8.89
N ALA A 400 -18.01 20.56 8.06
CA ALA A 400 -18.27 19.47 7.12
C ALA A 400 -18.67 18.18 7.86
N GLY A 401 -17.96 17.86 8.95
CA GLY A 401 -18.29 16.75 9.84
C GLY A 401 -19.66 16.90 10.48
N TRP A 402 -20.02 18.09 10.98
CA TRP A 402 -21.34 18.39 11.53
C TRP A 402 -22.46 18.18 10.50
N LYS A 403 -22.29 18.70 9.28
CA LYS A 403 -23.26 18.48 8.19
C LYS A 403 -23.41 17.00 7.84
N LEU A 404 -22.32 16.24 7.82
CA LEU A 404 -22.37 14.83 7.47
C LEU A 404 -22.91 13.96 8.61
N PHE A 405 -22.32 14.01 9.80
CA PHE A 405 -22.68 13.17 10.93
C PHE A 405 -23.97 13.65 11.63
N GLY A 406 -24.05 14.96 11.92
CA GLY A 406 -25.12 15.56 12.72
C GLY A 406 -26.43 15.78 11.96
N VAL A 407 -26.36 16.07 10.65
CA VAL A 407 -27.57 16.20 9.81
C VAL A 407 -27.79 14.93 9.02
N TYR A 408 -26.82 14.50 8.21
CA TYR A 408 -27.09 13.52 7.18
C TYR A 408 -27.20 12.07 7.69
N ILE A 409 -26.19 11.61 8.44
CA ILE A 409 -26.19 10.24 9.01
C ILE A 409 -27.23 10.13 10.13
N TYR A 410 -27.38 11.16 10.96
CA TYR A 410 -28.37 11.17 12.04
C TYR A 410 -29.82 11.11 11.52
N LEU A 411 -30.18 11.90 10.49
CA LEU A 411 -31.56 11.94 9.98
C LEU A 411 -31.88 10.82 8.99
N TYR A 412 -30.91 10.37 8.19
CA TYR A 412 -31.15 9.45 7.07
C TYR A 412 -30.40 8.12 7.17
N GLY A 413 -29.71 7.86 8.28
CA GLY A 413 -28.96 6.65 8.54
C GLY A 413 -27.59 6.56 7.82
N PRO A 414 -26.78 5.55 8.17
CA PRO A 414 -25.52 5.28 7.50
C PRO A 414 -25.76 4.71 6.09
N THR A 415 -24.93 5.15 5.13
CA THR A 415 -24.85 4.53 3.80
C THR A 415 -23.37 4.37 3.42
N PRO A 416 -23.04 3.50 2.45
CA PRO A 416 -21.67 3.29 1.98
C PRO A 416 -20.85 4.57 1.78
N LEU A 417 -21.40 5.49 0.97
CA LEU A 417 -20.73 6.73 0.60
C LEU A 417 -20.65 7.72 1.78
N ARG A 418 -21.64 7.71 2.68
CA ARG A 418 -21.64 8.54 3.89
C ARG A 418 -20.57 8.07 4.88
N LEU A 419 -20.40 6.77 5.06
CA LEU A 419 -19.37 6.20 5.92
C LEU A 419 -17.96 6.46 5.37
N LEU A 420 -17.76 6.28 4.06
CA LEU A 420 -16.50 6.63 3.40
C LEU A 420 -16.18 8.12 3.53
N SER A 421 -17.17 8.98 3.28
CA SER A 421 -17.04 10.43 3.45
C SER A 421 -16.73 10.82 4.90
N GLY A 422 -17.33 10.10 5.85
CA GLY A 422 -17.11 10.29 7.28
C GLY A 422 -15.68 9.95 7.69
N TRP A 423 -15.19 8.78 7.24
CA TRP A 423 -13.79 8.41 7.40
C TRP A 423 -12.85 9.45 6.80
N PHE A 424 -13.13 9.92 5.58
CA PHE A 424 -12.29 10.91 4.91
C PHE A 424 -12.21 12.22 5.70
N VAL A 425 -13.34 12.71 6.24
CA VAL A 425 -13.35 13.92 7.08
C VAL A 425 -12.58 13.72 8.39
N LEU A 426 -12.67 12.54 9.01
CA LEU A 426 -11.89 12.24 10.22
C LEU A 426 -10.39 12.23 9.92
N VAL A 427 -9.97 11.64 8.81
CA VAL A 427 -8.59 11.70 8.33
C VAL A 427 -8.17 13.16 8.11
N LEU A 428 -8.96 13.94 7.38
CA LEU A 428 -8.67 15.34 7.10
C LEU A 428 -8.54 16.17 8.40
N LEU A 429 -9.40 15.91 9.38
CA LEU A 429 -9.35 16.57 10.70
C LEU A 429 -8.05 16.25 11.44
N VAL A 430 -7.65 14.97 11.47
CA VAL A 430 -6.38 14.56 12.07
C VAL A 430 -5.20 15.23 11.37
N TRP A 431 -5.22 15.32 10.04
CA TRP A 431 -4.17 16.02 9.28
C TRP A 431 -4.11 17.52 9.62
N CYS A 432 -5.24 18.20 9.80
CA CYS A 432 -5.27 19.60 10.25
C CYS A 432 -4.61 19.76 11.64
N LEU A 433 -4.98 18.90 12.59
CA LEU A 433 -4.43 18.90 13.95
C LEU A 433 -2.93 18.58 13.97
N LEU A 434 -2.50 17.60 13.17
CA LEU A 434 -1.08 17.25 13.05
C LEU A 434 -0.25 18.41 12.50
N ILE A 435 -0.79 19.21 11.57
CA ILE A 435 -0.10 20.42 11.09
C ILE A 435 -0.03 21.46 12.18
N LEU A 436 -1.12 21.74 12.89
CA LEU A 436 -1.11 22.68 14.02
C LEU A 436 -0.04 22.32 15.04
N ILE A 437 0.07 21.04 15.41
CA ILE A 437 1.13 20.58 16.32
C ILE A 437 2.51 20.74 15.67
N ARG A 438 2.66 20.38 14.39
CA ARG A 438 3.93 20.45 13.66
C ARG A 438 4.49 21.87 13.55
N LEU A 439 3.65 22.89 13.50
CA LEU A 439 4.07 24.30 13.43
C LEU A 439 4.85 24.75 14.67
N TYR A 440 4.63 24.09 15.82
CA TYR A 440 5.27 24.44 17.09
C TYR A 440 6.19 23.36 17.64
N LYS A 441 6.00 22.09 17.24
CA LYS A 441 6.81 20.95 17.67
C LYS A 441 7.26 20.14 16.46
N PRO A 442 8.54 19.77 16.35
CA PRO A 442 9.04 18.96 15.25
C PRO A 442 8.55 17.51 15.37
N ILE A 443 7.32 17.25 14.93
CA ILE A 443 6.71 15.91 14.89
C ILE A 443 6.75 15.30 13.49
N GLN A 444 6.68 13.97 13.43
CA GLN A 444 6.63 13.22 12.17
C GLN A 444 5.19 13.18 11.61
N ALA A 445 4.59 14.34 11.37
CA ALA A 445 3.17 14.48 11.01
C ALA A 445 2.77 13.58 9.83
N ILE A 446 3.57 13.53 8.76
CA ILE A 446 3.27 12.72 7.57
C ILE A 446 3.24 11.23 7.91
N ARG A 447 4.20 10.74 8.70
CA ARG A 447 4.23 9.35 9.16
C ARG A 447 2.98 9.02 9.96
N ILE A 448 2.64 9.85 10.95
CA ILE A 448 1.48 9.63 11.81
C ILE A 448 0.19 9.69 10.98
N GLY A 449 0.06 10.66 10.08
CA GLY A 449 -1.12 10.85 9.23
C GLY A 449 -1.37 9.69 8.27
N ILE A 450 -0.32 9.14 7.65
CA ILE A 450 -0.42 7.98 6.76
C ILE A 450 -0.78 6.72 7.55
N LEU A 451 -0.11 6.46 8.67
CA LEU A 451 -0.44 5.32 9.52
C LEU A 451 -1.87 5.40 10.05
N TYR A 452 -2.30 6.58 10.48
CA TYR A 452 -3.69 6.81 10.90
C TYR A 452 -4.68 6.53 9.77
N ALA A 453 -4.43 7.05 8.57
CA ALA A 453 -5.31 6.82 7.41
C ALA A 453 -5.43 5.33 7.07
N MET A 454 -4.31 4.60 7.03
CA MET A 454 -4.30 3.16 6.70
C MET A 454 -4.95 2.30 7.79
N ILE A 455 -4.66 2.58 9.07
CA ILE A 455 -5.23 1.85 10.20
C ILE A 455 -6.74 2.13 10.30
N SER A 456 -7.15 3.39 10.25
CA SER A 456 -8.57 3.77 10.34
C SER A 456 -9.38 3.26 9.15
N PHE A 457 -8.82 3.22 7.93
CA PHE A 457 -9.47 2.63 6.77
C PHE A 457 -9.64 1.12 6.92
N THR A 458 -8.63 0.44 7.47
CA THR A 458 -8.72 -1.00 7.76
C THR A 458 -9.82 -1.26 8.78
N ILE A 459 -9.87 -0.48 9.88
CA ILE A 459 -10.95 -0.56 10.87
C ILE A 459 -12.31 -0.30 10.23
N LEU A 460 -12.41 0.69 9.33
CA LEU A 460 -13.64 0.96 8.59
C LEU A 460 -14.11 -0.27 7.80
N CYS A 461 -13.20 -0.99 7.12
CA CYS A 461 -13.55 -2.20 6.37
C CYS A 461 -14.15 -3.30 7.27
N TYR A 462 -13.71 -3.40 8.53
CA TYR A 462 -14.28 -4.32 9.52
C TYR A 462 -15.60 -3.82 10.11
N LEU A 463 -15.77 -2.52 10.29
CA LEU A 463 -17.00 -1.94 10.85
C LEU A 463 -18.12 -1.87 9.82
N TYR A 464 -17.78 -1.72 8.54
CA TYR A 464 -18.71 -1.50 7.45
C TYR A 464 -19.86 -2.53 7.38
N PRO A 465 -19.63 -3.85 7.50
CA PRO A 465 -20.69 -4.87 7.51
C PRO A 465 -21.60 -4.81 8.74
N PHE A 466 -21.14 -4.22 9.85
CA PHE A 466 -21.95 -4.07 11.07
C PHE A 466 -22.77 -2.78 11.08
N LEU A 467 -22.25 -1.72 10.45
CA LEU A 467 -22.89 -0.41 10.40
C LEU A 467 -24.03 -0.32 9.38
N LEU A 468 -24.06 -1.22 8.40
CA LEU A 468 -25.04 -1.24 7.31
C LEU A 468 -26.02 -2.43 7.40
N LYS A 469 -26.22 -2.98 8.60
CA LYS A 469 -27.21 -4.04 8.85
C LYS A 469 -28.64 -3.54 8.78
#